data_AF-A0A952KIM4-F1
#
_entry.id   AF-A0A952KIM4-F1
#
_cell.length_a   1.000
_cell.length_b   1.000
_cell.length_c   1.000
_cell.angle_alpha   90.00
_cell.angle_beta   90.00
_cell.angle_gamma   90.00
#
_symmetry.space_group_name_H-M   'P 1'
#
loop_
_entity.id
_entity.type
_entity.pdbx_description
1 polymer ?
#
loop_
_entity_poly.entity_id
_entity_poly.type
_entity_poly.pdbx_seq_one_letter_code
_entity_poly.pdbx_strand_id
1 'polypeptide(L)'
;MQTWRVFNSHGSPVPLDIQGEDLVSALARHREALLAVAFPQGVQEVDRAWMHWDPTLLDGHGGVEILVTGLRDGAEREGRLIIDAMPGEIAPDTGRPVFF
;
A
#
# COMPACT_ATOMS: atom_id res chain seq x y z
N MET A 1 -19.21 -2.48 2.93
CA MET A 1 -18.01 -2.78 2.12
C MET A 1 -17.61 -1.50 1.42
N GLN A 2 -16.39 -1.03 1.66
CA GLN A 2 -15.81 0.16 1.03
C GLN A 2 -14.81 -0.29 -0.06
N THR A 3 -14.50 0.61 -0.97
CA THR A 3 -13.54 0.38 -2.06
C THR A 3 -12.45 1.43 -1.95
N TRP A 4 -11.19 0.99 -1.99
CA TRP A 4 -10.03 1.88 -2.01
C TRP A 4 -9.27 1.72 -3.32
N ARG A 5 -8.74 2.85 -3.80
CA ARG A 5 -7.98 2.89 -5.03
C ARG A 5 -6.49 2.95 -4.73
N VAL A 6 -5.73 2.01 -5.30
CA VAL A 6 -4.31 1.83 -5.03
C VAL A 6 -3.48 2.11 -6.28
N PHE A 7 -2.40 2.87 -6.09
CA PHE A 7 -1.43 3.27 -7.10
C PHE A 7 -0.03 2.83 -6.67
N ASN A 8 0.92 2.78 -7.60
CA ASN A 8 2.34 2.77 -7.26
C ASN A 8 2.94 4.17 -7.45
N SER A 9 4.15 4.37 -6.92
CA SER A 9 4.88 5.66 -6.99
C SER A 9 5.24 6.13 -8.38
N HIS A 10 5.23 5.23 -9.37
CA HIS A 10 5.49 5.56 -10.77
C HIS A 10 4.22 5.98 -11.52
N GLY A 11 3.07 6.05 -10.81
CA GLY A 11 1.76 6.15 -11.43
C GLY A 11 1.45 4.86 -12.17
N SER A 12 0.81 3.91 -11.49
CA SER A 12 0.38 2.68 -12.15
C SER A 12 -0.50 3.07 -13.34
N PRO A 13 -0.27 2.54 -14.56
CA PRO A 13 -1.07 2.92 -15.73
C PRO A 13 -2.56 2.60 -15.55
N VAL A 14 -2.87 1.68 -14.61
CA VAL A 14 -4.22 1.43 -14.12
C VAL A 14 -4.16 1.27 -12.59
N PRO A 15 -4.94 2.03 -11.83
CA PRO A 15 -5.05 1.82 -10.39
C PRO A 15 -5.76 0.51 -10.06
N LEU A 16 -5.36 -0.12 -8.95
CA LEU A 16 -6.00 -1.33 -8.41
C LEU A 16 -7.08 -0.93 -7.41
N ASP A 17 -8.33 -1.31 -7.67
CA ASP A 17 -9.41 -1.14 -6.70
C ASP A 17 -9.48 -2.39 -5.78
N ILE A 18 -9.38 -2.18 -4.47
CA ILE A 18 -9.47 -3.23 -3.42
C ILE A 18 -10.71 -3.01 -2.56
N GLN A 19 -11.26 -4.09 -1.97
CA GLN A 19 -12.51 -4.02 -1.21
C GLN A 19 -12.41 -4.68 0.16
N GLY A 20 -13.06 -4.05 1.16
CA GLY A 20 -13.04 -4.50 2.54
C GLY A 20 -14.01 -3.76 3.44
N GLU A 21 -14.14 -4.24 4.67
CA GLU A 21 -14.92 -3.63 5.74
C GLU A 21 -14.24 -2.35 6.25
N ASP A 22 -12.92 -2.41 6.40
CA ASP A 22 -11.98 -1.33 6.70
C ASP A 22 -10.69 -1.49 5.86
N LEU A 23 -9.84 -0.47 5.86
CA LEU A 23 -8.63 -0.45 5.02
C LEU A 23 -7.68 -1.61 5.35
N VAL A 24 -7.48 -1.92 6.64
CA VAL A 24 -6.58 -3.01 7.07
C VAL A 24 -7.08 -4.36 6.57
N SER A 25 -8.39 -4.61 6.68
CA SER A 25 -9.03 -5.83 6.18
C SER A 25 -8.90 -5.95 4.66
N ALA A 26 -9.03 -4.84 3.93
CA ALA A 26 -8.82 -4.80 2.49
C ALA A 26 -7.36 -5.11 2.13
N LEU A 27 -6.40 -4.51 2.83
CA LEU A 27 -4.97 -4.74 2.62
C LEU A 27 -4.59 -6.20 2.84
N ALA A 28 -5.04 -6.80 3.95
CA ALA A 28 -4.79 -8.20 4.26
C ALA A 28 -5.39 -9.15 3.21
N ARG A 29 -6.65 -8.91 2.80
CA ARG A 29 -7.35 -9.73 1.79
C ARG A 29 -6.69 -9.66 0.41
N HIS A 30 -6.15 -8.50 0.04
CA HIS A 30 -5.60 -8.23 -1.29
C HIS A 30 -4.06 -8.20 -1.33
N ARG A 31 -3.38 -8.75 -0.32
CA ARG A 31 -1.91 -8.74 -0.17
C ARG A 31 -1.15 -9.03 -1.46
N GLU A 32 -1.45 -10.15 -2.14
CA GLU A 32 -0.71 -10.55 -3.34
C GLU A 32 -0.88 -9.56 -4.50
N ALA A 33 -2.09 -9.00 -4.67
CA ALA A 33 -2.35 -7.99 -5.68
C ALA A 33 -1.61 -6.68 -5.37
N LEU A 34 -1.54 -6.30 -4.10
CA LEU A 34 -0.79 -5.13 -3.63
C LEU A 34 0.71 -5.32 -3.83
N LEU A 35 1.26 -6.50 -3.54
CA LEU A 35 2.67 -6.80 -3.79
C LEU A 35 3.01 -6.77 -5.27
N ALA A 36 2.11 -7.21 -6.15
CA ALA A 36 2.29 -7.09 -7.60
C ALA A 36 2.32 -5.62 -8.08
N VAL A 37 1.56 -4.74 -7.41
CA VAL A 37 1.59 -3.29 -7.69
C VAL A 37 2.88 -2.65 -7.15
N ALA A 38 3.31 -3.01 -5.93
CA ALA A 38 4.51 -2.49 -5.29
C ALA A 38 5.79 -2.97 -5.97
N PHE A 39 5.79 -4.22 -6.44
CA PHE A 39 6.91 -4.88 -7.10
C PHE A 39 6.44 -5.54 -8.41
N PRO A 40 6.31 -4.78 -9.52
CA PRO A 40 5.88 -5.34 -10.80
C PRO A 40 6.79 -6.45 -11.34
N GLN A 41 8.04 -6.49 -10.87
CA GLN A 41 9.00 -7.53 -11.22
C GLN A 41 9.12 -8.65 -10.16
N GLY A 42 8.26 -8.61 -9.14
CA GLY A 42 8.21 -9.57 -8.03
C GLY A 42 9.25 -9.33 -6.93
N VAL A 43 9.01 -9.98 -5.80
CA VAL A 43 9.92 -10.16 -4.65
C VAL A 43 9.76 -11.59 -4.12
N GLN A 44 10.80 -12.14 -3.49
CA GLN A 44 10.80 -13.48 -2.91
C GLN A 44 10.23 -13.49 -1.49
N GLU A 45 10.51 -12.44 -0.71
CA GLU A 45 10.08 -12.28 0.66
C GLU A 45 9.78 -10.81 0.94
N VAL A 46 8.83 -10.56 1.85
CA VAL A 46 8.55 -9.24 2.39
C VAL A 46 9.16 -9.20 3.79
N ASP A 47 10.07 -8.26 4.02
CA ASP A 47 10.75 -8.08 5.29
C ASP A 47 9.94 -7.17 6.23
N ARG A 48 9.56 -5.99 5.72
CA ARG A 48 8.80 -4.99 6.50
C ARG A 48 7.89 -4.17 5.61
N ALA A 49 6.82 -3.65 6.21
CA ALA A 49 5.94 -2.68 5.56
C ALA A 49 5.54 -1.60 6.56
N TRP A 50 5.58 -0.34 6.13
CA TRP A 50 5.22 0.81 6.94
C TRP A 50 4.12 1.60 6.25
N MET A 51 3.06 1.91 7.00
CA MET A 51 1.93 2.72 6.53
C MET A 51 1.88 4.03 7.31
N HIS A 52 1.66 5.13 6.60
CA HIS A 52 1.39 6.43 7.20
C HIS A 52 0.43 7.25 6.34
N TRP A 53 -0.21 8.24 6.97
CA TRP A 53 -0.93 9.28 6.24
C TRP A 53 0.05 10.33 5.70
N ASP A 54 -0.15 10.77 4.45
CA ASP A 54 0.57 11.89 3.86
C ASP A 54 -0.40 12.88 3.20
N PRO A 55 -0.53 14.12 3.73
CA PRO A 55 -1.43 15.13 3.18
C PRO A 55 -0.95 15.73 1.84
N THR A 56 0.29 15.45 1.42
CA THR A 56 0.88 15.99 0.18
C THR A 56 0.64 15.11 -1.04
N LEU A 57 0.18 13.88 -0.84
CA LEU A 57 -0.15 12.96 -1.93
C LEU A 57 -1.42 13.38 -2.68
N LEU A 58 -1.57 12.81 -3.88
CA LEU A 58 -2.75 12.97 -4.74
C LEU A 58 -3.11 14.45 -4.97
N ASP A 59 -2.13 15.23 -5.45
CA ASP A 59 -2.27 16.68 -5.70
C ASP A 59 -2.74 17.48 -4.46
N GLY A 60 -2.35 17.04 -3.26
CA GLY A 60 -2.69 17.69 -1.99
C GLY A 60 -4.05 17.29 -1.42
N HIS A 61 -4.74 16.32 -2.02
CA HIS A 61 -5.94 15.70 -1.44
C HIS A 61 -5.61 14.82 -0.23
N GLY A 62 -4.34 14.38 -0.13
CA GLY A 62 -3.87 13.48 0.89
C GLY A 62 -4.18 12.02 0.56
N GLY A 63 -3.35 11.12 1.07
CA GLY A 63 -3.51 9.69 0.84
C GLY A 63 -2.71 8.88 1.86
N VAL A 64 -2.97 7.57 1.88
CA VAL A 64 -2.14 6.64 2.65
C VAL A 64 -0.96 6.22 1.78
N GLU A 65 0.24 6.33 2.33
CA GLU A 65 1.43 5.75 1.76
C GLU A 65 1.77 4.44 2.47
N ILE A 66 2.10 3.41 1.69
CA ILE A 66 2.68 2.18 2.22
C ILE A 66 4.03 1.95 1.54
N LEU A 67 5.09 1.96 2.35
CA LEU A 67 6.43 1.56 1.95
C LEU A 67 6.63 0.09 2.31
N VAL A 68 6.98 -0.73 1.33
CA VAL A 68 7.22 -2.16 1.50
C VAL A 68 8.68 -2.44 1.17
N THR A 69 9.39 -3.06 2.10
CA THR A 69 10.73 -3.60 1.86
C THR A 69 10.61 -5.10 1.63
N GLY A 70 11.15 -5.57 0.51
CA GLY A 70 11.23 -6.99 0.18
C GLY A 70 12.63 -7.40 -0.25
N LEU A 71 12.86 -8.71 -0.33
CA LEU A 71 14.09 -9.30 -0.80
C LEU A 71 13.88 -9.92 -2.18
N ARG A 72 14.83 -9.69 -3.08
CA ARG A 72 14.90 -10.37 -4.38
C ARG A 72 16.35 -10.63 -4.75
N ASP A 73 16.66 -11.89 -5.05
CA ASP A 73 18.01 -12.33 -5.44
C ASP A 73 19.08 -11.94 -4.40
N GLY A 74 18.71 -12.00 -3.12
CA GLY A 74 19.57 -11.62 -2.00
C GLY A 74 19.78 -10.12 -1.81
N ALA A 75 19.09 -9.27 -2.57
CA ALA A 75 19.16 -7.82 -2.46
C ALA A 75 17.84 -7.21 -1.97
N GLU A 76 17.93 -6.15 -1.16
CA GLU A 76 16.79 -5.36 -0.71
C GLU A 76 16.16 -4.58 -1.89
N ARG A 77 14.83 -4.53 -1.87
CA ARG A 77 14.00 -3.79 -2.82
C ARG A 77 12.93 -3.04 -2.05
N GLU A 78 12.75 -1.78 -2.40
CA GLU A 78 11.67 -0.96 -1.87
C GLU A 78 10.57 -0.84 -2.93
N GLY A 79 9.35 -1.12 -2.50
CA GLY A 79 8.11 -0.95 -3.25
C GLY A 79 7.26 0.09 -2.54
N ARG A 80 6.52 0.88 -3.31
CA ARG A 80 5.70 1.97 -2.77
C ARG A 80 4.29 1.87 -3.31
N LEU A 81 3.32 1.92 -2.40
CA LEU A 81 1.89 1.99 -2.69
C LEU A 81 1.34 3.31 -2.19
N ILE A 82 0.46 3.90 -2.97
CA ILE A 82 -0.32 5.09 -2.60
C ILE A 82 -1.78 4.68 -2.64
N ILE A 83 -2.56 5.02 -1.63
CA ILE A 83 -3.97 4.67 -1.53
C ILE A 83 -4.76 5.96 -1.37
N ASP A 84 -5.74 6.14 -2.25
CA ASP A 84 -6.76 7.19 -2.12
C ASP A 84 -7.72 6.79 -1.01
N ALA A 85 -7.54 7.43 0.14
CA ALA A 85 -8.30 7.24 1.36
C ALA A 85 -8.39 8.59 2.08
N MET A 86 -9.42 8.83 2.88
CA MET A 86 -9.52 10.01 3.74
C MET A 86 -8.88 9.76 5.11
N PRO A 87 -8.41 10.81 5.83
CA PRO A 87 -7.78 10.64 7.16
C PRO A 87 -8.60 9.82 8.16
N GLY A 88 -9.93 9.94 8.11
CA GLY A 88 -10.86 9.24 9.00
C GLY A 88 -11.05 7.75 8.68
N GLU A 89 -10.59 7.28 7.51
CA GLU A 89 -10.74 5.89 7.05
C GLU A 89 -9.59 4.98 7.49
N ILE A 90 -8.55 5.56 8.10
CA ILE A 90 -7.25 4.94 8.38
C ILE A 90 -7.12 4.53 9.87
N ALA A 91 -8.21 4.57 10.64
CA ALA A 91 -8.20 4.51 12.10
C ALA A 91 -7.15 3.54 12.72
N PRO A 92 -6.38 3.98 13.73
CA PRO A 92 -5.50 5.15 13.72
C PRO A 92 -4.19 4.85 12.94
N ASP A 93 -3.52 5.89 12.47
CA ASP A 93 -2.13 5.84 12.04
C ASP A 93 -1.29 5.21 13.15
N THR A 94 -0.96 3.94 13.00
CA THR A 94 -0.42 3.15 14.10
C THR A 94 1.09 3.07 14.04
N GLY A 95 1.73 3.56 12.98
CA GLY A 95 3.14 3.26 12.69
C GLY A 95 3.43 1.75 12.76
N ARG A 96 2.40 0.90 12.58
CA ARG A 96 2.51 -0.55 12.75
C ARG A 96 2.91 -1.20 11.43
N PRO A 97 3.59 -2.36 11.52
CA PRO A 97 3.67 -3.28 10.41
C PRO A 97 2.27 -3.67 9.93
N VAL A 98 2.04 -3.46 8.64
CA VAL A 98 0.73 -3.57 7.98
C VAL A 98 0.42 -5.00 7.55
N PHE A 99 1.44 -5.86 7.52
CA PHE A 99 1.37 -7.24 7.04
C PHE A 99 2.10 -8.18 7.99
N PHE A 100 1.39 -9.22 8.42
CA PHE A 100 1.95 -10.53 8.81
C PHE A 100 1.05 -11.62 8.26
#